data_AF-A0A524MS08-F1
#
_entry.id   AF-A0A524MS08-F1
#
_cell.length_a   1.000
_cell.length_b   1.000
_cell.length_c   1.000
_cell.angle_alpha   90.00
_cell.angle_beta   90.00
_cell.angle_gamma   90.00
#
_symmetry.space_group_name_H-M   'P 1'
#
loop_
_entity.id
_entity.type
_entity.pdbx_description
1 polymer ?
#
loop_
_entity_poly.entity_id
_entity_poly.type
_entity_poly.pdbx_seq_one_letter_code
_entity_poly.pdbx_strand_id
1 'polypeptide(L)'
;MKITLKHFEIELSIAEGRFLGVGAVHYGPTLLRSPRLPWTFYTESDQGVRFEDYRFAKVVKSRGGGATIVFTSQGRWLPRIQDADAMGDARIKTRRLAAPTATFRWSFRPITERICENEWHGLAMRLEVESPSVPLHWMIEDTTWEIGGAAGGATLIQQDISTMDLEQSVTRKGAFSTIEKFFTDGWGGAYPMDM
;
A
#
# COMPACT_ATOMS: atom_id res chain seq x y z
N MET A 1 -13.77 -4.32 8.98
CA MET A 1 -15.02 -3.91 8.26
C MET A 1 -15.02 -4.55 6.88
N LYS A 2 -16.17 -4.85 6.26
CA LYS A 2 -16.22 -5.49 4.93
C LYS A 2 -17.01 -4.67 3.90
N ILE A 3 -16.58 -4.70 2.65
CA ILE A 3 -17.24 -4.10 1.50
C ILE A 3 -17.50 -5.20 0.47
N THR A 4 -18.76 -5.36 0.06
CA THR A 4 -19.13 -6.32 -1.00
C THR A 4 -19.44 -5.57 -2.30
N LEU A 5 -18.76 -5.95 -3.38
CA LEU A 5 -18.87 -5.36 -4.72
C LEU A 5 -19.09 -6.47 -5.76
N LYS A 6 -20.34 -6.76 -6.10
CA LYS A 6 -20.72 -7.97 -6.88
C LYS A 6 -20.16 -9.23 -6.23
N HIS A 7 -19.25 -9.93 -6.91
CA HIS A 7 -18.60 -11.16 -6.44
C HIS A 7 -17.36 -10.90 -5.57
N PHE A 8 -16.93 -9.64 -5.43
CA PHE A 8 -15.79 -9.28 -4.62
C PHE A 8 -16.18 -8.97 -3.18
N GLU A 9 -15.41 -9.47 -2.22
CA GLU A 9 -15.46 -9.04 -0.82
C GLU A 9 -14.10 -8.45 -0.45
N ILE A 10 -14.10 -7.19 -0.02
CA ILE A 10 -12.91 -6.44 0.39
C ILE A 10 -13.00 -6.20 1.89
N GLU A 11 -12.06 -6.75 2.65
CA GLU A 11 -11.92 -6.49 4.07
C GLU A 11 -11.03 -5.27 4.30
N LEU A 12 -11.48 -4.37 5.18
CA LEU A 12 -10.69 -3.23 5.64
C LEU A 12 -10.06 -3.57 6.97
N SER A 13 -8.72 -3.45 7.03
CA SER A 13 -7.95 -3.54 8.27
C SER A 13 -8.02 -2.19 8.99
N ILE A 14 -8.75 -2.16 10.10
CA ILE A 14 -8.97 -0.94 10.89
C ILE A 14 -8.73 -1.29 12.36
N ALA A 15 -7.87 -0.53 13.02
CA ALA A 15 -7.59 -0.66 14.45
C ALA A 15 -7.62 0.71 15.09
N GLU A 16 -8.38 0.87 16.19
CA GLU A 16 -8.43 2.14 16.96
C GLU A 16 -8.73 3.39 16.10
N GLY A 17 -9.61 3.23 15.11
CA GLY A 17 -9.98 4.29 14.16
C GLY A 17 -8.89 4.64 13.13
N ARG A 18 -7.77 3.90 13.09
CA ARG A 18 -6.76 3.99 12.05
C ARG A 18 -7.08 3.03 10.92
N PHE A 19 -6.95 3.50 9.69
CA PHE A 19 -6.98 2.66 8.50
C PHE A 19 -5.57 2.11 8.27
N LEU A 20 -5.41 0.80 8.41
CA LEU A 20 -4.12 0.12 8.23
C LEU A 20 -3.93 -0.37 6.79
N GLY A 21 -5.00 -0.37 5.99
CA GLY A 21 -4.99 -0.81 4.60
C GLY A 21 -6.18 -1.72 4.26
N VAL A 22 -6.22 -2.14 3.00
CA VAL A 22 -7.13 -3.18 2.51
C VAL A 22 -6.55 -4.56 2.87
N GLY A 23 -7.24 -5.29 3.74
CA GLY A 23 -6.86 -6.63 4.18
C GLY A 23 -7.16 -7.69 3.12
N ALA A 24 -7.94 -8.70 3.51
CA ALA A 24 -8.29 -9.79 2.61
C ALA A 24 -9.16 -9.30 1.44
N VAL A 25 -8.92 -9.85 0.24
CA VAL A 25 -9.81 -9.67 -0.90
C VAL A 25 -10.19 -11.03 -1.44
N HIS A 26 -11.50 -11.27 -1.59
CA HIS A 26 -12.05 -12.50 -2.14
C HIS A 26 -12.80 -12.24 -3.44
N TYR A 27 -12.82 -13.24 -4.32
CA TYR A 27 -13.76 -13.37 -5.42
C TYR A 27 -14.54 -14.67 -5.26
N GLY A 28 -15.81 -14.57 -4.85
CA GLY A 28 -16.57 -15.73 -4.39
C GLY A 28 -15.83 -16.45 -3.24
N PRO A 29 -15.57 -17.76 -3.34
CA PRO A 29 -14.83 -18.52 -2.32
C PRO A 29 -13.30 -18.33 -2.43
N THR A 30 -12.79 -17.73 -3.50
CA THR A 30 -11.35 -17.66 -3.78
C THR A 30 -10.73 -16.47 -3.08
N LEU A 31 -9.72 -16.71 -2.23
CA LEU A 31 -8.87 -15.65 -1.67
C LEU A 31 -7.90 -15.15 -2.74
N LEU A 32 -8.08 -13.91 -3.18
CA LEU A 32 -7.17 -13.24 -4.12
C LEU A 32 -6.01 -12.55 -3.41
N ARG A 33 -6.24 -12.07 -2.18
CA ARG A 33 -5.25 -11.37 -1.37
C ARG A 33 -5.31 -11.77 0.09
N SER A 34 -4.16 -12.10 0.67
CA SER A 34 -4.01 -12.35 2.11
C SER A 34 -4.19 -11.09 2.99
N PRO A 35 -4.88 -11.19 4.14
CA PRO A 35 -5.02 -10.08 5.09
C PRO A 35 -3.74 -9.79 5.89
N ARG A 36 -2.73 -10.67 5.86
CA ARG A 36 -1.52 -10.57 6.71
C ARG A 36 -0.65 -9.35 6.39
N LEU A 37 -0.72 -8.87 5.16
CA LEU A 37 -0.07 -7.64 4.70
C LEU A 37 -1.15 -6.73 4.11
N PRO A 38 -1.81 -5.89 4.92
CA PRO A 38 -2.81 -4.97 4.43
C PRO A 38 -2.23 -4.10 3.32
N TRP A 39 -2.95 -4.02 2.20
CA TRP A 39 -2.62 -3.16 1.08
C TRP A 39 -2.78 -1.69 1.46
N THR A 40 -1.66 -1.00 1.48
CA THR A 40 -1.55 0.41 1.80
C THR A 40 -0.57 1.10 0.86
N PHE A 41 -0.58 2.42 0.91
CA PHE A 41 0.35 3.28 0.23
C PHE A 41 0.83 4.35 1.22
N TYR A 42 1.80 5.15 0.80
CA TYR A 42 2.10 6.44 1.41
C TYR A 42 2.29 7.48 0.32
N THR A 43 2.10 8.76 0.68
CA THR A 43 2.37 9.87 -0.24
C THR A 43 3.39 10.83 0.37
N GLU A 44 4.17 11.45 -0.49
CA GLU A 44 5.19 12.40 -0.10
C GLU A 44 5.14 13.68 -0.92
N SER A 45 5.56 14.76 -0.29
CA SER A 45 5.76 16.06 -0.91
C SER A 45 7.24 16.41 -0.98
N ASP A 46 7.63 17.11 -2.04
CA ASP A 46 8.96 17.75 -2.14
C ASP A 46 9.22 18.78 -1.05
N GLN A 47 8.17 19.24 -0.35
CA GLN A 47 8.32 20.10 0.81
C GLN A 47 8.74 19.34 2.07
N GLY A 48 9.01 18.02 1.99
CA GLY A 48 9.51 17.23 3.11
C GLY A 48 8.42 16.75 4.06
N VAL A 49 7.25 16.43 3.50
CA VAL A 49 6.11 15.92 4.26
C VAL A 49 5.73 14.54 3.74
N ARG A 50 5.54 13.59 4.65
CA ARG A 50 5.03 12.24 4.36
C ARG A 50 3.68 12.00 5.03
N PHE A 51 2.77 11.37 4.30
CA PHE A 51 1.46 10.92 4.78
C PHE A 51 1.43 9.39 4.75
N GLU A 52 1.58 8.78 5.91
CA GLU A 52 1.65 7.32 6.08
C GLU A 52 0.69 6.80 7.17
N ASP A 53 0.18 7.69 8.02
CA ASP A 53 -0.75 7.37 9.11
C ASP A 53 -2.16 7.84 8.78
N TYR A 54 -3.07 6.89 8.56
CA TYR A 54 -4.42 7.19 8.11
C TYR A 54 -5.45 7.03 9.23
N ARG A 55 -6.27 8.07 9.45
CA ARG A 55 -7.49 8.02 10.25
C ARG A 55 -8.65 7.64 9.33
N PHE A 56 -9.30 6.53 9.64
CA PHE A 56 -10.47 6.08 8.91
C PHE A 56 -11.63 7.05 9.14
N ALA A 57 -12.28 7.51 8.07
CA ALA A 57 -13.46 8.37 8.18
C ALA A 57 -14.74 7.59 7.91
N LYS A 58 -14.89 7.03 6.69
CA LYS A 58 -16.11 6.32 6.28
C LYS A 58 -15.91 5.52 4.99
N VAL A 59 -16.91 4.69 4.66
CA VAL A 59 -17.08 4.12 3.33
C VAL A 59 -18.34 4.70 2.70
N VAL A 60 -18.25 5.15 1.45
CA VAL A 60 -19.37 5.68 0.65
C VAL A 60 -19.65 4.70 -0.48
N LYS A 61 -20.87 4.13 -0.52
CA LYS A 61 -21.30 3.28 -1.64
C LYS A 61 -21.79 4.15 -2.79
N SER A 62 -21.41 3.80 -4.02
CA SER A 62 -21.89 4.46 -5.23
C SER A 62 -23.11 3.73 -5.80
N ARG A 63 -24.00 4.47 -6.48
CA ARG A 63 -25.19 3.89 -7.13
C ARG A 63 -24.84 2.83 -8.19
N GLY A 64 -23.64 2.89 -8.76
CA GLY A 64 -23.12 1.93 -9.75
C GLY A 64 -22.49 0.66 -9.17
N GLY A 65 -22.70 0.36 -7.88
CA GLY A 65 -22.17 -0.84 -7.23
C GLY A 65 -20.67 -0.78 -6.92
N GLY A 66 -20.10 0.43 -6.86
CA GLY A 66 -18.75 0.68 -6.35
C GLY A 66 -18.77 1.16 -4.89
N ALA A 67 -17.58 1.30 -4.31
CA ALA A 67 -17.41 1.90 -2.99
C ALA A 67 -16.15 2.76 -2.93
N THR A 68 -16.20 3.80 -2.13
CA THR A 68 -15.07 4.69 -1.86
C THR A 68 -14.76 4.67 -0.37
N ILE A 69 -13.53 4.29 -0.03
CA ILE A 69 -12.99 4.38 1.32
C ILE A 69 -12.45 5.80 1.49
N VAL A 70 -12.88 6.49 2.54
CA VAL A 70 -12.44 7.85 2.87
C VAL A 70 -11.65 7.82 4.15
N PHE A 71 -10.46 8.41 4.12
CA PHE A 71 -9.56 8.52 5.26
C PHE A 71 -8.74 9.80 5.15
N THR A 72 -8.20 10.25 6.28
CA THR A 72 -7.36 11.45 6.36
C THR A 72 -6.00 11.10 6.93
N SER A 73 -4.99 11.89 6.60
CA SER A 73 -3.67 11.77 7.22
C SER A 73 -3.15 13.14 7.61
N GLN A 74 -2.50 13.19 8.76
CA GLN A 74 -1.71 14.34 9.17
C GLN A 74 -0.27 14.10 8.72
N GLY A 75 0.27 15.05 7.95
CA GLY A 75 1.59 14.97 7.38
C GLY A 75 2.67 15.04 8.47
N ARG A 76 3.61 14.10 8.40
CA ARG A 76 4.81 14.07 9.24
C ARG A 76 5.95 14.78 8.52
N TRP A 77 6.75 15.54 9.28
CA TRP A 77 7.99 16.11 8.76
C TRP A 77 9.01 15.01 8.49
N LEU A 78 9.29 14.78 7.21
CA LEU A 78 10.26 13.81 6.71
C LEU A 78 10.92 14.39 5.44
N PRO A 79 11.83 15.37 5.59
CA PRO A 79 12.53 15.96 4.46
C PRO A 79 13.47 14.93 3.83
N ARG A 80 13.41 14.80 2.51
CA ARG A 80 14.43 14.08 1.75
C ARG A 80 15.66 14.95 1.57
N ILE A 81 16.79 14.29 1.39
CA ILE A 81 18.03 14.92 0.93
C ILE A 81 17.76 15.47 -0.47
N GLN A 82 17.95 16.77 -0.67
CA GLN A 82 17.68 17.44 -1.95
C GLN A 82 18.97 17.83 -2.67
N ASP A 83 20.07 17.88 -1.93
CA ASP A 83 21.38 18.30 -2.44
C ASP A 83 22.48 17.71 -1.55
N ALA A 84 23.70 17.68 -2.07
CA ALA A 84 24.91 17.41 -1.32
C ALA A 84 25.86 18.60 -1.50
N ASP A 85 26.51 19.05 -0.44
CA ASP A 85 27.53 20.08 -0.62
C ASP A 85 28.81 19.50 -1.24
N ALA A 86 29.81 20.36 -1.44
CA ALA A 86 31.08 19.95 -2.03
C ALA A 86 31.85 18.88 -1.22
N MET A 87 31.45 18.62 0.03
CA MET A 87 32.01 17.59 0.90
C MET A 87 31.15 16.31 0.92
N GLY A 88 30.01 16.29 0.22
CA GLY A 88 29.06 15.19 0.21
C GLY A 88 28.03 15.24 1.35
N ASP A 89 28.00 16.31 2.15
CA ASP A 89 27.05 16.41 3.26
C ASP A 89 25.65 16.67 2.73
N ALA A 90 24.70 15.87 3.21
CA ALA A 90 23.30 15.99 2.88
C ALA A 90 22.73 17.36 3.28
N ARG A 91 22.13 18.07 2.32
CA ARG A 91 21.45 19.34 2.55
C ARG A 91 19.95 19.20 2.31
N ILE A 92 19.19 19.72 3.28
CA ILE A 92 17.73 19.84 3.23
C ILE A 92 17.42 21.32 2.99
N LYS A 93 16.77 21.67 1.87
CA LYS A 93 16.43 23.07 1.54
C LYS A 93 15.01 23.46 1.95
N THR A 94 14.25 22.55 2.56
CA THR A 94 12.87 22.80 2.97
C THR A 94 12.75 23.14 4.46
N ARG A 95 11.91 24.13 4.77
CA ARG A 95 11.60 24.52 6.15
C ARG A 95 10.53 23.59 6.71
N ARG A 96 10.66 23.22 7.99
CA ARG A 96 9.59 22.51 8.70
C ARG A 96 8.28 23.29 8.65
N LEU A 97 7.28 22.70 8.01
CA LEU A 97 5.93 23.24 7.92
C LEU A 97 5.08 22.84 9.14
N ALA A 98 4.00 23.58 9.38
CA ALA A 98 2.93 23.09 10.24
C ALA A 98 2.38 21.80 9.65
N ALA A 99 2.05 20.82 10.49
CA ALA A 99 1.63 19.49 10.06
C ALA A 99 0.36 19.58 9.18
N PRO A 100 0.48 19.42 7.86
CA PRO A 100 -0.65 19.59 6.95
C PRO A 100 -1.60 18.41 7.06
N THR A 101 -2.83 18.57 6.58
CA THR A 101 -3.80 17.47 6.50
C THR A 101 -4.15 17.21 5.05
N ALA A 102 -4.18 15.93 4.69
CA ALA A 102 -4.66 15.47 3.38
C ALA A 102 -5.85 14.52 3.56
N THR A 103 -6.78 14.58 2.61
CA THR A 103 -7.91 13.65 2.50
C THR A 103 -7.70 12.72 1.33
N PHE A 104 -7.95 11.43 1.55
CA PHE A 104 -7.76 10.37 0.58
C PHE A 104 -9.10 9.70 0.31
N ARG A 105 -9.37 9.44 -0.96
CA ARG A 105 -10.57 8.74 -1.43
C ARG A 105 -10.14 7.60 -2.33
N TRP A 106 -10.23 6.37 -1.80
CA TRP A 106 -9.86 5.17 -2.53
C TRP A 106 -11.11 4.47 -3.04
N SER A 107 -11.35 4.59 -4.34
CA SER A 107 -12.55 4.11 -5.00
C SER A 107 -12.31 2.79 -5.72
N PHE A 108 -13.25 1.88 -5.55
CA PHE A 108 -13.28 0.54 -6.14
C PHE A 108 -14.59 0.35 -6.89
N ARG A 109 -14.50 -0.13 -8.13
CA ARG A 109 -15.67 -0.47 -8.95
C ARG A 109 -15.45 -1.81 -9.64
N PRO A 110 -16.38 -2.76 -9.54
CA PRO A 110 -16.27 -4.00 -10.28
C PRO A 110 -16.35 -3.74 -11.78
N ILE A 111 -15.43 -4.34 -12.51
CA ILE A 111 -15.37 -4.31 -13.97
C ILE A 111 -15.45 -5.73 -14.52
N THR A 112 -15.97 -5.82 -15.73
CA THR A 112 -15.91 -7.03 -16.55
C THR A 112 -15.31 -6.60 -17.87
N GLU A 113 -14.25 -7.29 -18.30
CA GLU A 113 -13.58 -7.05 -19.57
C GLU A 113 -13.51 -8.34 -20.36
N ARG A 114 -13.64 -8.24 -21.68
CA ARG A 114 -13.45 -9.38 -22.57
C ARG A 114 -12.08 -9.27 -23.21
N ILE A 115 -11.21 -10.24 -22.93
CA ILE A 115 -9.87 -10.32 -23.51
C ILE A 115 -9.83 -11.61 -24.32
N CYS A 116 -9.72 -11.45 -25.65
CA CYS A 116 -9.90 -12.52 -26.62
C CYS A 116 -11.28 -13.22 -26.46
N GLU A 117 -11.28 -14.52 -26.23
CA GLU A 117 -12.47 -15.36 -26.07
C GLU A 117 -12.95 -15.45 -24.61
N ASN A 118 -12.17 -14.92 -23.68
CA ASN A 118 -12.41 -15.05 -22.25
C ASN A 118 -13.00 -13.77 -21.65
N GLU A 119 -13.93 -13.96 -20.71
CA GLU A 119 -14.44 -12.90 -19.86
C GLU A 119 -13.65 -12.86 -18.55
N TRP A 120 -13.20 -11.67 -18.17
CA TRP A 120 -12.42 -11.41 -16.98
C TRP A 120 -13.16 -10.46 -16.06
N HIS A 121 -13.17 -10.78 -14.77
CA HIS A 121 -13.75 -9.94 -13.73
C HIS A 121 -12.63 -9.32 -12.89
N GLY A 122 -12.73 -8.02 -12.65
CA GLY A 122 -11.73 -7.28 -11.89
C GLY A 122 -12.34 -6.14 -11.08
N LEU A 123 -11.46 -5.39 -10.44
CA LEU A 123 -11.78 -4.13 -9.78
C LEU A 123 -11.01 -3.01 -10.46
N ALA A 124 -11.72 -2.01 -11.00
CA ALA A 124 -11.13 -0.74 -11.36
C ALA A 124 -10.96 0.09 -10.08
N MET A 125 -9.78 0.71 -9.96
CA MET A 125 -9.35 1.35 -8.73
C MET A 125 -8.87 2.77 -9.04
N ARG A 126 -9.23 3.70 -8.17
CA ARG A 126 -8.78 5.10 -8.27
C ARG A 126 -8.49 5.62 -6.88
N LEU A 127 -7.28 6.14 -6.68
CA LEU A 127 -6.97 6.96 -5.52
C LEU A 127 -7.05 8.43 -5.90
N GLU A 128 -7.85 9.19 -5.17
CA GLU A 128 -7.86 10.65 -5.24
C GLU A 128 -7.30 11.20 -3.94
N VAL A 129 -6.43 12.20 -4.05
CA VAL A 129 -5.82 12.85 -2.90
C VAL A 129 -6.06 14.35 -2.97
N GLU A 130 -6.57 14.89 -1.88
CA GLU A 130 -6.83 16.30 -1.69
C GLU A 130 -5.89 16.82 -0.60
N SER A 131 -4.87 17.58 -1.00
CA SER A 131 -3.84 18.12 -0.13
C SER A 131 -3.68 19.64 -0.38
N PRO A 132 -4.56 20.46 0.21
CA PRO A 132 -4.66 21.89 -0.15
C PRO A 132 -3.47 22.73 0.33
N SER A 133 -2.76 22.28 1.38
CA SER A 133 -1.66 23.02 1.99
C SER A 133 -0.28 22.62 1.46
N VAL A 134 -0.17 21.45 0.84
CA VAL A 134 1.11 20.92 0.38
C VAL A 134 0.90 20.07 -0.89
N PRO A 135 1.48 20.43 -2.04
CA PRO A 135 1.44 19.59 -3.24
C PRO A 135 2.12 18.25 -2.98
N LEU A 136 1.52 17.17 -3.47
CA LEU A 136 2.12 15.84 -3.43
C LEU A 136 2.92 15.61 -4.70
N HIS A 137 4.09 15.02 -4.54
CA HIS A 137 4.95 14.68 -5.65
C HIS A 137 4.94 13.15 -5.87
N TRP A 138 5.00 12.36 -4.79
CA TRP A 138 5.16 10.91 -4.88
C TRP A 138 3.99 10.20 -4.20
N MET A 139 3.63 9.06 -4.78
CA MET A 139 2.77 8.06 -4.17
C MET A 139 3.44 6.71 -4.36
N ILE A 140 3.63 5.98 -3.27
CA ILE A 140 4.26 4.66 -3.29
C ILE A 140 3.32 3.68 -2.65
N GLU A 141 2.98 2.63 -3.39
CA GLU A 141 2.31 1.46 -2.86
C GLU A 141 3.33 0.64 -2.07
N ASP A 142 3.17 0.58 -0.75
CA ASP A 142 4.05 -0.16 0.17
C ASP A 142 3.59 -1.63 0.32
N THR A 143 2.60 -2.01 -0.48
CA THR A 143 2.09 -3.36 -0.76
C THR A 143 1.25 -3.20 -2.02
N THR A 144 1.16 -4.18 -2.91
CA THR A 144 0.44 -4.02 -4.19
C THR A 144 -0.85 -4.82 -4.22
N TRP A 145 -1.73 -4.51 -5.18
CA TRP A 145 -2.92 -5.32 -5.50
C TRP A 145 -2.61 -6.78 -5.87
N GLU A 146 -1.39 -7.07 -6.34
CA GLU A 146 -0.99 -8.38 -6.83
C GLU A 146 -1.18 -9.50 -5.81
N ILE A 147 -1.19 -10.74 -6.31
CA ILE A 147 -1.46 -11.96 -5.54
C ILE A 147 -0.41 -12.12 -4.45
N GLY A 148 -0.70 -11.57 -3.27
CA GLY A 148 0.05 -11.80 -2.04
C GLY A 148 -0.47 -13.06 -1.38
N GLY A 149 0.38 -14.08 -1.29
CA GLY A 149 0.03 -15.41 -0.82
C GLY A 149 0.56 -15.75 0.56
N ALA A 150 0.10 -16.88 1.10
CA ALA A 150 0.78 -17.51 2.21
C ALA A 150 2.15 -18.02 1.71
N ALA A 151 3.23 -17.60 2.37
CA ALA A 151 4.59 -18.07 2.08
C ALA A 151 5.09 -19.08 3.13
N GLY A 152 4.20 -19.58 3.98
CA GLY A 152 4.58 -20.48 5.06
C GLY A 152 5.25 -21.76 4.53
N GLY A 153 6.49 -22.00 4.96
CA GLY A 153 7.27 -23.17 4.53
C GLY A 153 7.93 -23.02 3.16
N ALA A 154 7.80 -21.87 2.51
CA ALA A 154 8.59 -21.54 1.33
C ALA A 154 10.00 -21.08 1.72
N THR A 155 10.96 -21.25 0.81
CA THR A 155 12.24 -20.55 0.84
C THR A 155 12.15 -19.38 -0.12
N LEU A 156 12.38 -18.17 0.38
CA LEU A 156 12.62 -17.01 -0.46
C LEU A 156 14.03 -17.13 -1.03
N ILE A 157 14.16 -17.12 -2.35
CA ILE A 157 15.43 -16.99 -3.05
C ILE A 157 15.43 -15.60 -3.66
N GLN A 158 16.27 -14.72 -3.15
CA GLN A 158 16.49 -13.40 -3.74
C GLN A 158 17.74 -13.46 -4.60
N GLN A 159 17.60 -13.13 -5.89
CA GLN A 159 18.71 -13.02 -6.83
C GLN A 159 18.86 -11.55 -7.19
N ASP A 160 19.96 -10.93 -6.76
CA ASP A 160 20.31 -9.56 -7.14
C ASP A 160 21.41 -9.55 -8.22
N ILE A 161 21.81 -8.35 -8.66
CA ILE A 161 22.86 -8.19 -9.68
C ILE A 161 24.23 -8.68 -9.19
N SER A 162 24.39 -8.82 -7.87
CA SER A 162 25.64 -9.26 -7.24
C SER A 162 25.85 -10.77 -7.36
N THR A 163 24.89 -11.51 -7.92
CA THR A 163 24.90 -12.98 -8.12
C THR A 163 24.96 -13.78 -6.82
N MET A 164 24.71 -13.15 -5.68
CA MET A 164 24.55 -13.82 -4.42
C MET A 164 23.08 -14.23 -4.23
N ASP A 165 22.82 -15.54 -4.23
CA ASP A 165 21.51 -16.04 -3.84
C ASP A 165 21.37 -15.91 -2.32
N LEU A 166 20.51 -14.99 -1.89
CA LEU A 166 20.11 -14.91 -0.48
C LEU A 166 18.89 -15.81 -0.28
N GLU A 167 19.12 -16.94 0.40
CA GLU A 167 18.07 -17.86 0.81
C GLU A 167 17.56 -17.51 2.21
N GLN A 168 16.27 -17.20 2.32
CA GLN A 168 15.61 -16.99 3.60
C GLN A 168 14.44 -17.95 3.76
N SER A 169 14.51 -18.84 4.75
CA SER A 169 13.38 -19.70 5.11
C SER A 169 12.24 -18.85 5.69
N VAL A 170 11.03 -19.02 5.14
CA VAL A 170 9.85 -18.27 5.59
C VAL A 170 9.12 -19.05 6.67
N THR A 171 8.83 -18.37 7.79
CA THR A 171 8.08 -18.95 8.91
C THR A 171 6.69 -19.41 8.47
N ARG A 172 6.08 -20.37 9.18
CA ARG A 172 4.74 -20.93 8.85
C ARG A 172 3.63 -19.88 8.70
N LYS A 173 3.78 -18.71 9.32
CA LYS A 173 2.82 -17.60 9.26
C LYS A 173 3.23 -16.49 8.28
N GLY A 174 4.28 -16.70 7.48
CA GLY A 174 4.77 -15.70 6.56
C GLY A 174 3.79 -15.36 5.45
N ALA A 175 3.94 -14.16 4.91
CA ALA A 175 3.25 -13.68 3.72
C ALA A 175 4.19 -12.81 2.91
N PHE A 176 3.92 -12.70 1.61
CA PHE A 176 4.68 -11.86 0.70
C PHE A 176 3.76 -10.94 -0.09
N SER A 177 4.30 -9.80 -0.51
CA SER A 177 3.79 -8.95 -1.59
C SER A 177 4.84 -8.92 -2.68
N THR A 178 4.42 -8.85 -3.93
CA THR A 178 5.33 -8.90 -5.09
C THR A 178 6.26 -7.70 -5.23
N ILE A 179 6.00 -6.60 -4.52
CA ILE A 179 6.96 -5.50 -4.30
C ILE A 179 7.98 -5.82 -3.20
N GLU A 180 8.40 -7.08 -3.13
CA GLU A 180 9.49 -7.54 -2.25
C GLU A 180 9.26 -7.32 -0.74
N LYS A 181 8.00 -7.12 -0.32
CA LYS A 181 7.66 -6.98 1.10
C LYS A 181 7.27 -8.32 1.70
N PHE A 182 8.01 -8.73 2.73
CA PHE A 182 7.75 -9.97 3.46
C PHE A 182 7.30 -9.69 4.88
N PHE A 183 6.25 -10.41 5.29
CA PHE A 183 5.80 -10.48 6.67
C PHE A 183 6.28 -11.77 7.29
N THR A 184 6.84 -11.68 8.50
CA THR A 184 7.15 -12.81 9.37
C THR A 184 6.61 -12.55 10.78
N ASP A 185 6.17 -13.59 11.48
CA ASP A 185 5.69 -13.47 12.87
C ASP A 185 6.93 -13.46 13.80
N GLY A 186 7.57 -12.30 13.99
CA GLY A 186 8.83 -12.13 14.74
C GLY A 186 9.65 -10.89 14.35
N TRP A 187 10.86 -10.74 14.92
CA TRP A 187 11.81 -9.71 14.46
C TRP A 187 12.45 -10.19 13.16
N GLY A 188 12.17 -9.49 12.07
CA GLY A 188 12.60 -9.88 10.74
C GLY A 188 11.71 -9.26 9.68
N GLY A 189 11.69 -7.93 9.61
CA GLY A 189 11.42 -7.29 8.33
C GLY A 189 12.49 -7.81 7.38
N ALA A 190 12.09 -8.56 6.35
CA ALA A 190 13.05 -8.89 5.30
C ALA A 190 13.44 -7.56 4.67
N TYR A 191 14.74 -7.27 4.71
CA TYR A 191 15.31 -6.13 4.02
C TYR A 191 15.37 -6.49 2.54
N PRO A 192 14.69 -5.78 1.63
CA PRO A 192 15.20 -5.68 0.28
C PRO A 192 16.53 -4.91 0.39
N MET A 193 17.65 -5.62 0.26
CA MET A 193 18.87 -5.06 -0.33
C MET A 193 18.57 -5.07 -1.83
N ASP A 194 18.19 -3.97 -2.48
CA ASP A 194 18.96 -2.74 -2.66
C ASP A 194 18.09 -1.46 -2.66
N MET A 195 18.56 -0.44 -1.92
CA MET A 195 18.57 0.96 -2.36
C MET A 195 20.01 1.31 -2.74
#